data_AF-A0AAW1SJA1-F1
#
_entry.id   AF-A0AAW1SJA1-F1
#
_cell.length_a   1.000
_cell.length_b   1.000
_cell.length_c   1.000
_cell.angle_alpha   90.00
_cell.angle_beta   90.00
_cell.angle_gamma   90.00
#
_symmetry.space_group_name_H-M   'P 1'
#
loop_
_entity.id
_entity.type
_entity.pdbx_description
1 polymer ?
#
loop_
_entity_poly.entity_id
_entity_poly.type
_entity_poly.pdbx_seq_one_letter_code
_entity_poly.pdbx_strand_id
1 'polypeptide(L)'
;MVGRQALDAALPGCRHAFVPVLSATSAQATWRHKAGNVGVEHAAPDALRAALSHPRESAAERAEFSRDDLHAWGLAGPRQLQSASQDASLQQNPVRPAALRRRLLCAQLGIGDCDGKQLLRVLNRFSFSRPEVLAALDT
;
A
#
# COMPACT_ATOMS: atom_id res chain seq x y z
N MET A 1 -16.94 -13.48 -10.80
CA MET A 1 -16.16 -13.48 -9.54
C MET A 1 -16.58 -12.27 -8.73
N VAL A 2 -17.09 -12.46 -7.51
CA VAL A 2 -17.44 -11.33 -6.63
C VAL A 2 -16.15 -10.80 -6.03
N GLY A 3 -15.81 -9.55 -6.33
CA GLY A 3 -14.58 -8.93 -5.82
C GLY A 3 -14.71 -8.47 -4.37
N ARG A 4 -13.58 -8.18 -3.71
CA ARG A 4 -13.49 -7.66 -2.33
C ARG A 4 -14.50 -6.54 -2.05
N GLN A 5 -14.64 -5.57 -2.96
CA GLN A 5 -15.54 -4.43 -2.80
C GLN A 5 -17.01 -4.82 -2.72
N ALA A 6 -17.43 -5.81 -3.52
CA ALA A 6 -18.80 -6.30 -3.51
C ALA A 6 -19.09 -7.09 -2.23
N LEU A 7 -18.11 -7.85 -1.71
CA LEU A 7 -18.23 -8.51 -0.41
C LEU A 7 -18.30 -7.49 0.75
N ASP A 8 -17.46 -6.45 0.72
CA ASP A 8 -17.47 -5.38 1.72
C ASP A 8 -18.83 -4.65 1.79
N ALA A 9 -19.48 -4.46 0.64
CA ALA A 9 -20.81 -3.85 0.57
C ALA A 9 -21.93 -4.81 1.03
N ALA A 10 -21.80 -6.10 0.72
CA ALA A 10 -22.81 -7.11 1.06
C ALA A 10 -22.74 -7.57 2.52
N LEU A 11 -21.57 -7.45 3.17
CA LEU A 11 -21.31 -7.95 4.53
C LEU A 11 -20.80 -6.84 5.44
N PRO A 12 -21.70 -6.03 6.04
CA PRO A 12 -21.32 -5.01 7.01
C PRO A 12 -20.50 -5.59 8.15
N GLY A 13 -19.38 -4.95 8.49
CA GLY A 13 -18.49 -5.39 9.56
C GLY A 13 -17.54 -6.55 9.20
N CYS A 14 -17.48 -6.97 7.93
CA CYS A 14 -16.48 -7.94 7.50
C CYS A 14 -15.06 -7.41 7.72
N ARG A 15 -14.13 -8.31 8.04
CA ARG A 15 -12.71 -7.97 8.19
C ARG A 15 -11.91 -8.42 6.96
N HIS A 16 -10.83 -7.69 6.69
CA HIS A 16 -9.96 -7.86 5.53
C HIS A 16 -8.54 -8.18 5.99
N ALA A 17 -7.98 -9.28 5.48
CA ALA A 17 -6.57 -9.61 5.62
C ALA A 17 -5.83 -9.33 4.31
N PHE A 18 -4.58 -8.90 4.40
CA PHE A 18 -3.75 -8.60 3.24
C PHE A 18 -2.50 -9.47 3.24
N VAL A 19 -2.31 -10.20 2.15
CA VAL A 19 -1.10 -11.02 1.93
C VAL A 19 -0.07 -10.15 1.22
N PRO A 20 1.17 -10.05 1.72
CA PRO A 20 2.23 -9.30 1.05
C PRO A 20 2.44 -9.79 -0.38
N VAL A 21 2.55 -8.85 -1.34
CA VAL A 21 2.71 -9.18 -2.77
C VAL A 21 3.94 -10.04 -3.00
N LEU A 22 5.06 -9.70 -2.35
CA LEU A 22 6.30 -10.46 -2.47
C LEU A 22 6.13 -11.92 -2.07
N SER A 23 5.25 -12.21 -1.11
CA SER A 23 4.94 -13.57 -0.68
C SER A 23 3.93 -14.26 -1.60
N ALA A 24 3.16 -13.50 -2.40
CA ALA A 24 2.10 -13.99 -3.27
C ALA A 24 2.46 -13.88 -4.77
N THR A 25 3.74 -13.81 -5.12
CA THR A 25 4.20 -13.65 -6.50
C THR A 25 4.81 -14.94 -7.03
N SER A 26 4.34 -15.40 -8.19
CA SER A 26 4.92 -16.55 -8.88
C SER A 26 6.33 -16.25 -9.37
N ALA A 27 7.30 -17.07 -8.96
CA ALA A 27 8.65 -17.05 -9.50
C ALA A 27 8.73 -17.66 -10.93
N GLN A 28 7.75 -18.48 -11.31
CA GLN A 28 7.76 -19.24 -12.56
C GLN A 28 6.71 -18.72 -13.54
N ALA A 29 7.05 -18.74 -14.82
CA ALA A 29 6.08 -18.52 -15.88
C ALA A 29 5.29 -19.81 -16.15
N THR A 30 4.01 -19.67 -16.44
CA THR A 30 3.15 -20.72 -16.97
C THR A 30 2.76 -20.37 -18.40
N TRP A 31 2.09 -21.28 -19.10
CA TRP A 31 1.57 -21.01 -20.43
C TRP A 31 0.49 -19.90 -20.45
N ARG A 32 -0.16 -19.61 -19.30
CA ARG A 32 -1.17 -18.54 -19.17
C ARG A 32 -0.62 -17.24 -18.61
N HIS A 33 0.39 -17.31 -17.74
CA HIS A 33 0.86 -16.17 -16.97
C HIS A 33 2.37 -16.08 -16.97
N LYS A 34 2.89 -14.86 -17.10
CA LYS A 34 4.33 -14.59 -17.00
C LYS A 34 4.81 -14.77 -15.55
N ALA A 35 6.11 -15.01 -15.38
CA ALA A 35 6.76 -14.88 -14.07
C ALA A 35 6.47 -13.47 -13.51
N GLY A 36 6.18 -13.38 -12.22
CA GLY A 36 5.69 -12.16 -11.58
C GLY A 36 4.16 -12.08 -11.46
N ASN A 37 3.41 -13.12 -11.84
CA ASN A 37 1.97 -13.18 -11.59
C ASN A 37 1.67 -13.16 -10.08
N VAL A 38 0.73 -12.32 -9.65
CA VAL A 38 0.37 -12.17 -8.23
C VAL A 38 -0.94 -12.90 -7.96
N GLY A 39 -0.94 -13.77 -6.95
CA GLY A 39 -2.07 -14.62 -6.58
C GLY A 39 -1.90 -15.23 -5.20
N VAL A 40 -2.99 -15.36 -4.45
CA VAL A 40 -3.00 -15.95 -3.09
C VAL A 40 -2.51 -17.40 -3.14
N GLU A 41 -2.73 -18.09 -4.25
CA GLU A 41 -2.26 -19.45 -4.53
C GLU A 41 -0.74 -19.60 -4.56
N HIS A 42 0.00 -18.51 -4.68
CA HIS A 42 1.46 -18.51 -4.64
C HIS A 42 2.03 -18.27 -3.24
N ALA A 43 1.18 -17.93 -2.27
CA ALA A 43 1.61 -17.64 -0.91
C ALA A 43 1.90 -18.90 -0.09
N ALA A 44 3.03 -18.89 0.61
CA ALA A 44 3.34 -19.94 1.58
C ALA A 44 2.31 -19.94 2.72
N PRO A 45 2.00 -21.10 3.31
CA PRO A 45 1.03 -21.20 4.42
C PRO A 45 1.32 -20.24 5.58
N ASP A 46 2.59 -19.99 5.90
CA ASP A 46 2.98 -19.10 7.00
C ASP A 46 2.66 -17.63 6.68
N ALA A 47 2.82 -17.20 5.42
CA ALA A 47 2.42 -15.86 5.00
C ALA A 47 0.90 -15.67 5.10
N LEU A 48 0.13 -16.69 4.76
CA LEU A 48 -1.33 -16.68 4.92
C LEU A 48 -1.74 -16.59 6.38
N ARG A 49 -1.12 -17.39 7.26
CA ARG A 49 -1.38 -17.34 8.71
C ARG A 49 -1.05 -15.97 9.30
N ALA A 50 0.08 -15.39 8.92
CA ALA A 50 0.49 -14.05 9.36
C ALA A 50 -0.48 -12.95 8.90
N ALA A 51 -1.00 -13.04 7.67
CA ALA A 51 -2.02 -12.12 7.19
C ALA A 51 -3.36 -12.29 7.95
N LEU A 52 -3.77 -13.53 8.21
CA LEU A 52 -5.02 -13.85 8.88
C LEU A 52 -5.02 -13.54 10.39
N SER A 53 -3.85 -13.42 11.02
CA SER A 53 -3.75 -13.07 12.45
C SER A 53 -3.98 -11.58 12.73
N HIS A 54 -3.92 -10.73 11.70
CA HIS A 54 -4.12 -9.27 11.82
C HIS A 54 -5.20 -8.75 10.85
N PRO A 55 -6.44 -9.26 10.91
CA PRO A 55 -7.50 -8.84 10.01
C PRO A 55 -7.99 -7.44 10.40
N ARG A 56 -8.27 -6.60 9.40
CA ARG A 56 -8.62 -5.19 9.58
C ARG A 56 -10.08 -4.91 9.29
N GLU A 57 -10.68 -4.02 10.06
CA GLU A 57 -12.05 -3.56 9.84
C GLU A 57 -12.09 -2.50 8.73
N SER A 58 -13.14 -2.56 7.90
CA SER A 58 -13.40 -1.54 6.90
C SER A 58 -14.22 -0.38 7.49
N ALA A 59 -13.70 0.85 7.35
CA ALA A 59 -14.35 2.08 7.78
C ALA A 59 -14.46 3.03 6.59
N ALA A 60 -15.64 3.12 5.97
CA ALA A 60 -15.84 3.84 4.72
C ALA A 60 -15.59 5.35 4.83
N GLU A 61 -15.94 5.94 5.98
CA GLU A 61 -15.93 7.39 6.23
C GLU A 61 -14.70 7.86 7.01
N ARG A 62 -13.77 6.96 7.32
CA ARG A 62 -12.57 7.30 8.09
C ARG A 62 -11.64 8.21 7.29
N ALA A 63 -11.13 9.25 7.93
CA ALA A 63 -10.25 10.25 7.32
C ALA A 63 -9.09 10.65 8.26
N GLU A 64 -8.29 9.66 8.70
CA GLU A 64 -7.13 9.90 9.56
C GLU A 64 -5.90 10.43 8.80
N PHE A 65 -5.81 10.09 7.51
CA PHE A 65 -4.74 10.51 6.62
C PHE A 65 -5.27 11.38 5.50
N SER A 66 -4.44 12.34 5.10
CA SER A 66 -4.69 13.29 4.03
C SER A 66 -3.67 13.16 2.90
N ARG A 67 -3.92 13.86 1.79
CA ARG A 67 -2.91 14.00 0.73
C ARG A 67 -1.68 14.77 1.22
N ASP A 68 -1.86 15.70 2.15
CA ASP A 68 -0.76 16.48 2.72
C ASP A 68 0.17 15.61 3.55
N ASP A 69 -0.34 14.62 4.28
CA ASP A 69 0.48 13.63 4.96
C ASP A 69 1.38 12.86 3.99
N LEU A 70 0.82 12.38 2.87
CA LEU A 70 1.59 11.68 1.85
C LEU A 70 2.69 12.56 1.22
N HIS A 71 2.41 13.85 1.04
CA HIS A 71 3.44 14.80 0.57
C HIS A 71 4.51 15.03 1.64
N ALA A 72 4.13 15.22 2.91
CA ALA A 72 5.05 15.41 4.02
C ALA A 72 5.99 14.20 4.22
N TRP A 73 5.50 12.98 3.97
CA TRP A 73 6.29 11.74 4.07
C TRP A 73 7.08 11.41 2.79
N GLY A 74 7.01 12.25 1.76
CA GLY A 74 7.67 12.00 0.46
C GLY A 74 7.10 10.79 -0.29
N LEU A 75 5.85 10.42 -0.02
CA LEU A 75 5.14 9.32 -0.69
C LEU A 75 4.32 9.77 -1.90
N ALA A 76 4.18 11.09 -2.11
CA ALA A 76 3.64 11.69 -3.30
C ALA A 76 4.72 12.53 -4.02
N GLY A 77 4.61 12.66 -5.35
CA GLY A 77 5.55 13.47 -6.13
C GLY A 77 5.55 14.94 -5.68
N PRO A 78 6.57 15.73 -6.09
CA PRO A 78 6.61 17.14 -5.78
C PRO A 78 5.29 17.79 -6.22
N ARG A 79 4.70 18.63 -5.35
CA ARG A 79 3.66 19.55 -5.79
C ARG A 79 4.33 20.40 -6.87
N GLN A 80 3.82 20.35 -8.10
CA GLN A 80 4.11 21.41 -9.06
C GLN A 80 3.53 22.69 -8.46
N LEU A 81 4.33 23.40 -7.66
CA LEU A 81 4.10 24.80 -7.38
C LEU A 81 4.22 25.48 -8.74
N GLN A 82 3.13 26.05 -9.23
CA GLN A 82 3.07 26.78 -10.50
C GLN A 82 3.87 28.10 -10.47
N SER A 83 4.77 28.27 -9.50
CA SER A 83 5.55 29.48 -9.29
C SER A 83 6.72 29.22 -8.34
N ALA A 84 7.83 28.67 -8.84
CA ALA A 84 9.17 28.96 -8.33
C ALA A 84 10.21 28.30 -9.24
N SER A 85 10.89 29.17 -10.00
CA SER A 85 12.32 29.11 -10.30
C SER A 85 12.90 27.79 -10.82
N GLN A 86 13.28 27.84 -12.11
CA GLN A 86 14.29 26.97 -12.69
C GLN A 86 15.62 27.18 -11.96
N ASP A 87 15.85 26.44 -10.87
CA ASP A 87 17.19 26.18 -10.36
C ASP A 87 17.21 24.74 -9.84
N ALA A 88 17.39 23.83 -10.78
CA ALA A 88 17.46 22.38 -10.59
C ALA A 88 18.82 21.93 -10.05
N SER A 89 19.40 22.70 -9.13
CA SER A 89 20.70 22.43 -8.55
C SER A 89 20.68 22.88 -7.09
N LEU A 90 20.98 21.95 -6.19
CA LEU A 90 21.02 22.07 -4.71
C LEU A 90 19.76 21.55 -3.97
N GLN A 91 19.51 20.25 -4.05
CA GLN A 91 19.17 19.48 -2.84
C GLN A 91 19.78 18.08 -2.93
N GLN A 92 21.02 18.00 -2.46
CA GLN A 92 21.75 16.75 -2.24
C GLN A 92 21.13 16.02 -1.05
N ASN A 93 20.23 15.10 -1.32
CA ASN A 93 19.91 13.98 -0.44
C ASN A 93 19.48 12.86 -1.40
N PRO A 94 19.99 11.61 -1.32
CA PRO A 94 19.56 10.54 -2.20
C PRO A 94 18.13 10.13 -1.81
N VAL A 95 17.15 10.99 -2.11
CA VAL A 95 15.76 10.77 -1.79
C VAL A 95 15.28 9.67 -2.73
N ARG A 96 15.14 8.45 -2.18
CA ARG A 96 14.49 7.34 -2.90
C ARG A 96 13.23 7.87 -3.58
N PRO A 97 13.00 7.58 -4.87
CA PRO A 97 11.80 8.04 -5.56
C PRO A 97 10.54 7.72 -4.74
N ALA A 98 9.55 8.61 -4.74
CA ALA A 98 8.31 8.42 -3.98
C ALA A 98 7.65 7.05 -4.24
N ALA A 99 7.79 6.54 -5.47
CA ALA A 99 7.35 5.19 -5.83
C ALA A 99 8.05 4.08 -5.04
N LEU A 100 9.38 4.17 -4.87
CA LEU A 100 10.14 3.20 -4.09
C LEU A 100 9.79 3.28 -2.61
N ARG A 101 9.62 4.50 -2.06
CA ARG A 101 9.18 4.69 -0.67
C ARG A 101 7.79 4.08 -0.42
N ARG A 102 6.84 4.31 -1.33
CA ARG A 102 5.50 3.67 -1.27
C ARG A 102 5.60 2.16 -1.31
N ARG A 103 6.41 1.59 -2.20
CA ARG A 103 6.58 0.13 -2.31
C ARG A 103 7.09 -0.48 -1.00
N LEU A 104 8.07 0.15 -0.36
CA LEU A 104 8.59 -0.31 0.93
C LEU A 104 7.54 -0.21 2.03
N LEU A 105 6.84 0.92 2.12
CA LEU A 105 5.75 1.10 3.08
C LEU A 105 4.64 0.05 2.87
N CYS A 106 4.22 -0.17 1.61
CA CYS A 106 3.19 -1.15 1.29
C CYS A 106 3.65 -2.56 1.69
N ALA A 107 4.90 -2.92 1.40
CA ALA A 107 5.46 -4.21 1.79
C ALA A 107 5.46 -4.41 3.31
N GLN A 108 5.86 -3.38 4.09
CA GLN A 108 5.84 -3.43 5.55
C GLN A 108 4.43 -3.54 6.13
N LEU A 109 3.48 -2.81 5.55
CA LEU A 109 2.08 -2.84 5.97
C LEU A 109 1.31 -4.06 5.43
N GLY A 110 1.97 -4.92 4.65
CA GLY A 110 1.34 -6.07 3.98
C GLY A 110 0.34 -5.68 2.89
N ILE A 111 0.34 -4.43 2.45
CA ILE A 111 -0.56 -3.91 1.41
C ILE A 111 0.03 -4.22 0.04
N GLY A 112 -0.85 -4.43 -0.95
CA GLY A 112 -0.50 -4.46 -2.37
C GLY A 112 0.32 -3.25 -2.83
N ASP A 113 0.96 -3.35 -4.00
CA ASP A 113 1.56 -2.16 -4.62
C ASP A 113 0.47 -1.11 -4.89
N CYS A 114 0.70 0.11 -4.39
CA CYS A 114 -0.27 1.20 -4.46
C CYS A 114 0.32 2.45 -5.13
N ASP A 115 -0.49 3.13 -5.93
CA ASP A 115 -0.29 4.56 -6.18
C ASP A 115 -0.63 5.40 -4.93
N GLY A 116 -0.33 6.70 -4.95
CA GLY A 116 -0.60 7.57 -3.80
C GLY A 116 -2.09 7.71 -3.44
N LYS A 117 -2.99 7.71 -4.42
CA LYS A 117 -4.44 7.81 -4.18
C LYS A 117 -4.99 6.52 -3.60
N GLN A 118 -4.52 5.38 -4.11
CA GLN A 118 -4.85 4.06 -3.62
C GLN A 118 -4.33 3.86 -2.20
N LEU A 119 -3.08 4.23 -1.93
CA LEU A 119 -2.48 4.16 -0.60
C LEU A 119 -3.31 4.97 0.40
N LEU A 120 -3.62 6.24 0.08
CA LEU A 120 -4.47 7.07 0.93
C LEU A 120 -5.81 6.39 1.25
N ARG A 121 -6.46 5.83 0.21
CA ARG A 121 -7.75 5.16 0.35
C ARG A 121 -7.63 3.91 1.22
N VAL A 122 -6.57 3.12 1.06
CA VAL A 122 -6.33 1.89 1.83
C VAL A 122 -6.06 2.23 3.30
N LEU A 123 -5.14 3.15 3.57
CA LEU A 123 -4.78 3.56 4.94
C LEU A 123 -6.01 4.02 5.73
N ASN A 124 -6.87 4.81 5.09
CA ASN A 124 -8.11 5.28 5.69
C ASN A 124 -9.16 4.17 5.79
N ARG A 125 -9.47 3.48 4.69
CA ARG A 125 -10.54 2.47 4.61
C ARG A 125 -10.31 1.29 5.53
N PHE A 126 -9.07 0.85 5.75
CA PHE A 126 -8.79 -0.35 6.56
C PHE A 126 -8.15 -0.01 7.91
N SER A 127 -8.48 1.16 8.46
CA SER A 127 -8.23 1.47 9.86
C SER A 127 -6.75 1.38 10.30
N PHE A 128 -5.81 1.69 9.39
CA PHE A 128 -4.38 1.81 9.75
C PHE A 128 -4.18 3.00 10.67
N SER A 129 -3.43 2.85 11.76
CA SER A 129 -3.20 3.97 12.69
C SER A 129 -1.98 4.80 12.31
N ARG A 130 -1.97 6.10 12.66
CA ARG A 130 -0.81 6.96 12.42
C ARG A 130 0.48 6.44 13.07
N PRO A 131 0.50 5.97 14.34
CA PRO A 131 1.70 5.37 14.93
C PRO A 131 2.22 4.16 14.15
N GLU A 132 1.32 3.29 13.68
CA GLU A 132 1.67 2.12 12.88
C GLU A 132 2.31 2.51 11.54
N VAL A 133 1.73 3.47 10.83
CA VAL A 133 2.25 3.94 9.54
C VAL A 133 3.62 4.63 9.71
N LEU A 134 3.79 5.40 10.77
CA LEU A 134 5.08 6.05 11.07
C LEU A 134 6.16 5.02 11.41
N ALA A 135 5.85 4.01 12.24
CA ALA A 135 6.80 2.94 12.54
C ALA A 135 7.24 2.19 11.27
N ALA A 136 6.32 1.95 10.33
CA ALA A 136 6.64 1.33 9.05
C ALA A 136 7.46 2.22 8.09
N LEU A 137 7.45 3.54 8.29
CA LEU A 137 8.24 4.50 7.51
C LEU A 137 9.69 4.62 8.01
N ASP A 138 9.92 4.34 9.29
CA ASP A 138 11.24 4.44 9.94
C ASP A 138 12.13 3.19 9.74
N THR A 139 11.64 2.19 9.02
CA THR A 139 12.35 0.92 8.71
C THR A 139 13.10 0.99 7.37
#